data_AF-U9UKP6-F1
#
_entry.id   AF-U9UKP6-F1
#
_cell.length_a   1.000
_cell.length_b   1.000
_cell.length_c   1.000
_cell.angle_alpha   90.00
_cell.angle_beta   90.00
_cell.angle_gamma   90.00
#
_symmetry.space_group_name_H-M   'P 1'
#
loop_
_entity.id
_entity.type
_entity.pdbx_description
1 polymer ?
#
loop_
_entity_poly.entity_id
_entity_poly.type
_entity_poly.pdbx_seq_one_letter_code
_entity_poly.pdbx_strand_id
1 'polypeptide(L)'
;MAKKKGTKSGSNNNGTQNTGNSSGGGGKRNRNAGPRLSQRRDHNRPEAIPALRLTVSQIKKSQQETTIMNFSSSELTYNGSDRLVFITDGEPIKTIWKRILEKNKSLNQKDIKMFVCSALVALDYKTGYEVEEIVTELGDPDSGVKKLKEIINFPSMSCDAGLDNGVLSFQHVVLPLLGLFTRTAITECILEKYVLAIFIVVYENLDSFLYNKVMKMLETLVQRNSVHDSRVSDDELLSREPYTFIPSS
;
A
#
# COMPACT_ATOMS: atom_id res chain seq x y z
N MET A 1 48.41 -23.16 -35.11
CA MET A 1 49.30 -23.72 -34.06
C MET A 1 48.54 -23.82 -32.75
N ALA A 2 48.83 -24.88 -31.98
CA ALA A 2 48.46 -25.16 -30.58
C ALA A 2 46.98 -25.47 -30.22
N LYS A 3 46.68 -26.79 -30.19
CA LYS A 3 45.72 -27.42 -29.26
C LYS A 3 46.30 -27.37 -27.84
N LYS A 4 45.47 -27.21 -26.80
CA LYS A 4 45.81 -27.67 -25.44
C LYS A 4 44.66 -28.47 -24.84
N LYS A 5 44.96 -29.77 -24.64
CA LYS A 5 44.19 -30.76 -23.89
C LYS A 5 44.28 -30.47 -22.39
N GLY A 6 43.22 -30.80 -21.67
CA GLY A 6 43.20 -30.83 -20.21
C GLY A 6 43.95 -32.03 -19.62
N THR A 7 44.05 -32.02 -18.29
CA THR A 7 44.39 -33.20 -17.49
C THR A 7 43.73 -33.08 -16.11
N LYS A 8 43.11 -34.19 -15.71
CA LYS A 8 42.45 -34.47 -14.43
C LYS A 8 43.46 -34.75 -13.32
N SER A 9 42.92 -34.81 -12.09
CA SER A 9 43.27 -35.66 -10.93
C SER A 9 43.54 -34.79 -9.70
N GLY A 10 43.04 -35.05 -8.51
CA GLY A 10 42.34 -36.19 -7.94
C GLY A 10 42.24 -36.01 -6.41
N SER A 11 41.28 -36.69 -5.80
CA SER A 11 40.87 -36.75 -4.38
C SER A 11 41.99 -36.79 -3.31
N ASN A 12 41.71 -36.35 -2.08
CA ASN A 12 41.22 -37.26 -1.01
C ASN A 12 40.94 -36.60 0.36
N ASN A 13 40.09 -37.33 1.09
CA ASN A 13 39.45 -37.14 2.39
C ASN A 13 40.36 -37.24 3.64
N ASN A 14 39.69 -37.01 4.77
CA ASN A 14 39.99 -37.29 6.19
C ASN A 14 40.52 -36.07 6.95
N GLY A 15 40.11 -35.79 8.19
CA GLY A 15 39.26 -36.53 9.11
C GLY A 15 39.30 -35.79 10.45
N THR A 16 38.20 -35.90 11.18
CA THR A 16 37.93 -35.46 12.55
C THR A 16 39.11 -35.67 13.51
N GLN A 17 39.37 -34.71 14.41
CA GLN A 17 39.67 -35.06 15.81
C GLN A 17 39.50 -33.88 16.77
N ASN A 18 38.96 -34.24 17.92
CA ASN A 18 38.51 -33.44 19.04
C ASN A 18 39.51 -33.68 20.18
N THR A 19 40.11 -32.64 20.74
CA THR A 19 40.81 -32.63 22.05
C THR A 19 40.83 -31.16 22.50
N GLY A 20 40.46 -30.74 23.70
CA GLY A 20 40.61 -31.39 25.00
C GLY A 20 41.58 -30.54 25.84
N ASN A 21 41.02 -29.63 26.64
CA ASN A 21 41.58 -28.80 27.72
C ASN A 21 43.08 -28.86 28.03
N SER A 22 43.67 -27.67 28.22
CA SER A 22 44.54 -27.42 29.38
C SER A 22 44.57 -25.94 29.78
N SER A 23 44.35 -25.79 31.07
CA SER A 23 44.35 -24.62 31.94
C SER A 23 45.69 -23.87 32.04
N GLY A 24 45.61 -22.56 32.34
CA GLY A 24 46.67 -21.90 33.11
C GLY A 24 46.85 -20.40 32.89
N GLY A 25 46.43 -19.60 33.88
CA GLY A 25 47.28 -18.50 34.37
C GLY A 25 47.01 -17.08 33.88
N GLY A 26 46.23 -16.34 34.68
CA GLY A 26 46.75 -15.14 35.34
C GLY A 26 46.83 -13.81 34.56
N GLY A 27 45.78 -13.00 34.75
CA GLY A 27 45.94 -11.61 35.18
C GLY A 27 46.19 -10.54 34.12
N LYS A 28 45.20 -9.66 33.92
CA LYS A 28 45.21 -8.28 34.45
C LYS A 28 44.08 -7.46 33.82
N ARG A 29 43.26 -6.90 34.71
CA ARG A 29 42.42 -5.71 34.63
C ARG A 29 42.48 -4.93 33.29
N ASN A 30 41.34 -4.81 32.60
CA ASN A 30 40.88 -3.48 32.23
C ASN A 30 39.35 -3.38 32.27
N ARG A 31 38.89 -2.35 32.98
CA ARG A 31 37.48 -2.00 33.18
C ARG A 31 37.03 -1.16 31.98
N ASN A 32 36.00 -1.61 31.27
CA ASN A 32 34.95 -0.82 30.61
C ASN A 32 34.30 -1.65 29.50
N ALA A 33 33.42 -2.56 29.89
CA ALA A 33 32.43 -3.15 28.98
C ALA A 33 31.06 -2.96 29.64
N GLY A 34 30.43 -1.82 29.35
CA GLY A 34 29.00 -1.65 29.60
C GLY A 34 28.22 -2.74 28.85
N PRO A 35 27.02 -3.12 29.33
CA PRO A 35 26.25 -4.17 28.68
C PRO A 35 25.97 -3.73 27.24
N ARG A 36 26.46 -4.49 26.28
CA ARG A 36 25.97 -4.44 24.89
C ARG A 36 24.51 -4.88 24.94
N LEU A 37 23.63 -3.92 25.18
CA LEU A 37 22.23 -4.02 24.82
C LEU A 37 22.23 -4.28 23.31
N SER A 38 22.07 -5.56 22.95
CA SER A 38 21.54 -5.92 21.66
C SER A 38 20.23 -5.14 21.51
N GLN A 39 20.26 -4.07 20.72
CA GLN A 39 19.05 -3.45 20.20
C GLN A 39 18.38 -4.48 19.30
N ARG A 40 17.66 -5.43 19.92
CA ARG A 40 16.45 -5.97 19.33
C ARG A 40 15.57 -4.75 19.09
N ARG A 41 15.53 -4.28 17.84
CA ARG A 41 14.50 -3.36 17.39
C ARG A 41 13.17 -4.09 17.62
N ASP A 42 12.51 -3.77 18.72
CA ASP A 42 11.12 -4.14 18.93
C ASP A 42 10.29 -3.55 17.79
N HIS A 43 9.97 -4.37 16.79
CA HIS A 43 9.10 -4.02 15.65
C HIS A 43 7.61 -3.89 16.07
N ASN A 44 7.34 -3.77 17.38
CA ASN A 44 5.98 -3.78 17.94
C ASN A 44 5.51 -2.43 18.48
N ARG A 45 6.27 -1.34 18.26
CA ARG A 45 5.74 0.00 18.57
C ARG A 45 4.86 0.45 17.41
N PRO A 46 3.58 0.83 17.64
CA PRO A 46 2.80 1.51 16.60
C PRO A 46 3.54 2.81 16.24
N GLU A 47 4.20 2.85 15.09
CA GLU A 47 4.74 4.09 14.55
C GLU A 47 3.56 5.02 14.28
N ALA A 48 3.61 6.22 14.84
CA ALA A 48 2.61 7.25 14.59
C ALA A 48 2.58 7.55 13.09
N ILE A 49 1.36 7.71 12.55
CA ILE A 49 1.18 8.16 11.16
C ILE A 49 1.97 9.46 10.99
N PRO A 50 2.85 9.58 9.98
CA PRO A 50 3.63 10.79 9.77
C PRO A 50 2.71 12.01 9.68
N ALA A 51 3.01 13.04 10.46
CA ALA A 51 2.21 14.27 10.47
C ALA A 51 2.31 14.98 9.12
N LEU A 52 1.18 15.49 8.64
CA LEU A 52 1.10 16.28 7.43
C LEU A 52 1.76 17.66 7.65
N ARG A 53 2.36 18.23 6.60
CA ARG A 53 2.93 19.58 6.65
C ARG A 53 1.89 20.67 6.44
N LEU A 54 0.71 20.30 5.94
CA LEU A 54 -0.35 21.22 5.55
C LEU A 54 -1.53 21.21 6.54
N THR A 55 -2.21 22.34 6.64
CA THR A 55 -3.49 22.48 7.35
C THR A 55 -4.64 21.87 6.55
N VAL A 56 -5.73 21.50 7.22
CA VAL A 56 -6.96 20.98 6.59
C VAL A 56 -7.44 21.87 5.43
N SER A 57 -7.46 23.20 5.63
CA SER A 57 -7.88 24.14 4.59
C SER A 57 -6.94 24.14 3.37
N GLN A 58 -5.64 23.99 3.59
CA GLN A 58 -4.67 23.87 2.49
C GLN A 58 -4.82 22.56 1.72
N ILE A 59 -5.11 21.45 2.41
CA ILE A 59 -5.39 20.15 1.77
C ILE A 59 -6.62 20.28 0.88
N LYS A 60 -7.75 20.79 1.41
CA LYS A 60 -8.99 20.96 0.63
C LYS A 60 -8.78 21.87 -0.58
N LYS A 61 -8.09 23.00 -0.40
CA LYS A 61 -7.78 23.94 -1.48
C LYS A 61 -6.91 23.29 -2.55
N SER A 62 -5.82 22.63 -2.14
CA SER A 62 -4.96 21.90 -3.08
C SER A 62 -5.74 20.83 -3.83
N GLN A 63 -6.63 20.10 -3.13
CA GLN A 63 -7.42 19.07 -3.78
C GLN A 63 -8.39 19.65 -4.80
N GLN A 64 -9.10 20.72 -4.44
CA GLN A 64 -10.00 21.40 -5.35
C GLN A 64 -9.28 21.98 -6.57
N GLU A 65 -8.12 22.61 -6.39
CA GLU A 65 -7.32 23.19 -7.48
C GLU A 65 -6.86 22.12 -8.47
N THR A 66 -6.36 20.98 -7.99
CA THR A 66 -5.97 19.86 -8.84
C THR A 66 -7.17 19.30 -9.60
N THR A 67 -8.32 19.13 -8.95
CA THR A 67 -9.52 18.66 -9.62
C THR A 67 -9.99 19.60 -10.72
N ILE A 68 -10.04 20.92 -10.45
CA ILE A 68 -10.39 21.92 -11.46
C ILE A 68 -9.41 21.87 -12.63
N MET A 69 -8.10 21.81 -12.35
CA MET A 69 -7.08 21.71 -13.38
C MET A 69 -7.33 20.51 -14.29
N ASN A 70 -7.63 19.34 -13.72
CA ASN A 70 -7.87 18.11 -14.47
C ASN A 70 -9.13 18.14 -15.34
N PHE A 71 -10.20 18.79 -14.89
CA PHE A 71 -11.42 18.96 -15.70
C PHE A 71 -11.31 20.09 -16.73
N SER A 72 -10.45 21.07 -16.47
CA SER A 72 -10.19 22.20 -17.38
C SER A 72 -9.18 21.86 -18.48
N SER A 73 -8.32 20.85 -18.26
CA SER A 73 -7.40 20.38 -19.28
C SER A 73 -8.10 19.39 -20.22
N SER A 74 -7.76 19.44 -21.52
CA SER A 74 -8.20 18.43 -22.49
C SER A 74 -7.53 17.05 -22.26
N GLU A 75 -6.89 16.85 -21.10
CA GLU A 75 -6.19 15.64 -20.69
C GLU A 75 -7.12 14.58 -20.08
N LEU A 76 -8.45 14.72 -20.15
CA LEU A 76 -9.38 13.57 -20.01
C LEU A 76 -9.21 12.51 -21.13
N THR A 77 -8.19 12.67 -21.98
CA THR A 77 -7.67 11.67 -22.91
C THR A 77 -6.85 10.59 -22.19
N TYR A 78 -6.53 9.50 -22.90
CA TYR A 78 -5.82 8.30 -22.41
C TYR A 78 -4.71 8.67 -21.39
N ASN A 79 -4.86 8.21 -20.13
CA ASN A 79 -4.08 8.53 -18.91
C ASN A 79 -4.59 9.68 -18.01
N GLY A 80 -5.68 10.35 -18.37
CA GLY A 80 -6.29 11.41 -17.56
C GLY A 80 -6.92 10.94 -16.25
N SER A 81 -7.40 9.68 -16.21
CA SER A 81 -7.97 9.05 -15.02
C SER A 81 -6.96 8.97 -13.86
N ASP A 82 -5.67 8.91 -14.16
CA ASP A 82 -4.58 8.95 -13.18
C ASP A 82 -4.60 10.23 -12.33
N ARG A 83 -5.28 11.28 -12.76
CA ARG A 83 -5.33 12.53 -12.00
C ARG A 83 -6.63 12.75 -11.24
N LEU A 84 -7.65 11.91 -11.43
CA LEU A 84 -8.96 12.10 -10.81
C LEU A 84 -8.95 11.86 -9.29
N VAL A 85 -8.22 10.84 -8.84
CA VAL A 85 -7.97 10.59 -7.42
C VAL A 85 -6.51 10.89 -7.15
N PHE A 86 -6.19 11.79 -6.24
CA PHE A 86 -4.80 12.11 -5.89
C PHE A 86 -4.74 12.45 -4.39
N ILE A 87 -3.55 12.26 -3.81
CA ILE A 87 -3.31 12.46 -2.38
C ILE A 87 -2.34 13.62 -2.18
N THR A 88 -2.79 14.67 -1.52
CA THR A 88 -1.95 15.84 -1.20
C THR A 88 -0.91 15.51 -0.14
N ASP A 89 0.32 16.00 -0.31
CA ASP A 89 1.44 15.81 0.63
C ASP A 89 1.71 14.34 0.97
N GLY A 90 1.44 13.42 0.04
CA GLY A 90 1.47 11.98 0.29
C GLY A 90 2.86 11.35 0.44
N GLU A 91 3.95 12.08 0.16
CA GLU A 91 5.31 11.52 0.23
C GLU A 91 5.64 10.78 1.55
N PRO A 92 5.25 11.28 2.74
CA PRO A 92 5.52 10.60 4.01
C PRO A 92 4.87 9.21 4.13
N ILE A 93 3.82 8.92 3.36
CA ILE A 93 3.10 7.64 3.40
C ILE A 93 3.46 6.70 2.26
N LYS A 94 4.32 7.08 1.32
CA LYS A 94 4.61 6.34 0.07
C LYS A 94 4.91 4.84 0.28
N THR A 95 5.56 4.48 1.39
CA THR A 95 5.96 3.09 1.67
C THR A 95 4.98 2.29 2.54
N ILE A 96 3.88 2.90 2.99
CA ILE A 96 2.98 2.28 3.99
C ILE A 96 2.22 1.08 3.39
N TRP A 97 1.84 1.14 2.10
CA TRP A 97 1.08 0.08 1.43
C TRP A 97 1.75 -1.29 1.59
N LYS A 98 3.08 -1.36 1.44
CA LYS A 98 3.86 -2.58 1.55
C LYS A 98 3.75 -3.21 2.95
N ARG A 99 3.86 -2.38 3.99
CA ARG A 99 3.71 -2.83 5.38
C ARG A 99 2.31 -3.38 5.67
N ILE A 100 1.28 -2.82 5.02
CA ILE A 100 -0.09 -3.30 5.20
C ILE A 100 -0.32 -4.63 4.47
N LEU A 101 0.32 -4.84 3.31
CA LEU A 101 0.30 -6.14 2.63
C LEU A 101 0.94 -7.24 3.49
N GLU A 102 2.05 -6.93 4.15
CA GLU A 102 2.77 -7.85 5.05
C GLU A 102 2.04 -8.10 6.39
N LYS A 103 0.96 -7.37 6.69
CA LYS A 103 0.27 -7.43 7.98
C LYS A 103 -0.59 -8.71 8.08
N ASN A 104 -0.17 -9.64 8.95
CA ASN A 104 -0.92 -10.86 9.29
C ASN A 104 -2.15 -10.63 10.21
N LYS A 105 -2.81 -9.47 10.11
CA LYS A 105 -4.03 -9.15 10.87
C LYS A 105 -5.15 -8.75 9.92
N SER A 106 -6.39 -8.89 10.39
CA SER A 106 -7.54 -8.37 9.66
C SER A 106 -7.45 -6.85 9.51
N LEU A 107 -7.82 -6.37 8.33
CA LEU A 107 -7.85 -4.95 7.99
C LEU A 107 -9.19 -4.37 8.43
N ASN A 108 -9.14 -3.18 9.02
CA ASN A 108 -10.32 -2.34 9.23
C ASN A 108 -10.39 -1.21 8.17
N GLN A 109 -11.45 -0.41 8.18
CA GLN A 109 -11.60 0.69 7.23
C GLN A 109 -10.35 1.59 7.16
N LYS A 110 -9.80 1.98 8.32
CA LYS A 110 -8.64 2.87 8.39
C LYS A 110 -7.38 2.23 7.79
N ASP A 111 -7.13 0.96 8.07
CA ASP A 111 -6.02 0.21 7.46
C ASP A 111 -6.17 0.19 5.93
N ILE A 112 -7.37 -0.13 5.43
CA ILE A 112 -7.64 -0.21 3.99
C ILE A 112 -7.48 1.16 3.34
N LYS A 113 -8.05 2.22 3.93
CA LYS A 113 -7.90 3.60 3.45
C LYS A 113 -6.43 3.96 3.33
N MET A 114 -5.64 3.64 4.36
CA MET A 114 -4.23 3.99 4.38
C MET A 114 -3.42 3.22 3.34
N PHE A 115 -3.73 1.93 3.14
CA PHE A 115 -3.18 1.12 2.07
C PHE A 115 -3.48 1.73 0.69
N VAL A 116 -4.74 2.04 0.40
CA VAL A 116 -5.14 2.59 -0.90
C VAL A 116 -4.48 3.94 -1.16
N CYS A 117 -4.51 4.86 -0.20
CA CYS A 117 -3.93 6.19 -0.37
C CYS A 117 -2.41 6.12 -0.56
N SER A 118 -1.70 5.28 0.21
CA SER A 118 -0.25 5.12 0.05
C SER A 118 0.14 4.40 -1.25
N ALA A 119 -0.67 3.46 -1.73
CA ALA A 119 -0.47 2.79 -3.02
C ALA A 119 -0.66 3.76 -4.20
N LEU A 120 -1.69 4.61 -4.14
CA LEU A 120 -1.91 5.68 -5.12
C LEU A 120 -0.71 6.63 -5.19
N VAL A 121 -0.23 7.11 -4.04
CA VAL A 121 0.97 7.93 -3.96
C VAL A 121 2.17 7.24 -4.59
N ALA A 122 2.40 5.96 -4.26
CA ALA A 122 3.54 5.22 -4.79
C ALA A 122 3.54 5.10 -6.32
N LEU A 123 2.36 4.94 -6.94
CA LEU A 123 2.22 4.84 -8.39
C LEU A 123 2.31 6.19 -9.12
N ASP A 124 1.97 7.29 -8.44
CA ASP A 124 2.02 8.63 -9.04
C ASP A 124 3.47 9.13 -9.20
N TYR A 125 4.42 8.64 -8.39
CA TYR A 125 5.86 8.91 -8.53
C TYR A 125 6.48 7.93 -9.54
N LYS A 126 6.41 8.28 -10.83
CA LYS A 126 6.76 7.41 -11.95
C LYS A 126 8.27 7.12 -12.07
N THR A 127 8.71 5.98 -11.53
CA THR A 127 9.90 5.26 -11.99
C THR A 127 9.53 3.80 -12.27
N GLY A 128 10.07 3.20 -13.34
CA GLY A 128 9.64 1.86 -13.81
C GLY A 128 9.76 0.77 -12.74
N TYR A 129 10.84 0.79 -11.94
CA TYR A 129 11.06 -0.21 -10.89
C TYR A 129 10.04 -0.13 -9.74
N GLU A 130 9.63 1.08 -9.32
CA GLU A 130 8.66 1.25 -8.24
C GLU A 130 7.27 0.75 -8.64
N VAL A 131 6.89 0.94 -9.92
CA VAL A 131 5.65 0.40 -10.49
C VAL A 131 5.70 -1.12 -10.58
N GLU A 132 6.82 -1.69 -11.04
CA GLU A 132 7.00 -3.15 -11.09
C GLU A 132 6.91 -3.79 -9.70
N GLU A 133 7.50 -3.15 -8.68
CA GLU A 133 7.45 -3.63 -7.30
C GLU A 133 6.00 -3.70 -6.79
N ILE A 134 5.26 -2.60 -6.88
CA ILE A 134 3.88 -2.58 -6.36
C ILE A 134 2.97 -3.53 -7.13
N VAL A 135 3.08 -3.63 -8.46
CA VAL A 135 2.28 -4.57 -9.25
C VAL A 135 2.62 -6.02 -8.87
N THR A 136 3.90 -6.33 -8.67
CA THR A 136 4.35 -7.65 -8.23
C THR A 136 3.79 -8.01 -6.85
N GLU A 137 3.92 -7.11 -5.87
CA GLU A 137 3.48 -7.34 -4.49
C GLU A 137 1.94 -7.40 -4.38
N LEU A 138 1.21 -6.59 -5.16
CA LEU A 138 -0.26 -6.64 -5.23
C LEU A 138 -0.76 -7.92 -5.92
N GLY A 139 -0.09 -8.37 -6.98
CA GLY A 139 -0.44 -9.57 -7.73
C GLY A 139 0.09 -10.86 -7.11
N ASP A 140 0.87 -10.79 -6.02
CA ASP A 140 1.39 -11.96 -5.33
C ASP A 140 0.24 -12.80 -4.73
N PRO A 141 0.11 -14.10 -5.11
CA PRO A 141 -0.96 -14.96 -4.63
C PRO A 141 -0.97 -15.16 -3.11
N ASP A 142 0.19 -15.07 -2.47
CA ASP A 142 0.35 -15.41 -1.07
C ASP A 142 0.16 -14.25 -0.11
N SER A 143 0.23 -13.02 -0.61
CA SER A 143 0.10 -11.78 0.15
C SER A 143 -0.92 -10.83 -0.48
N GLY A 144 -0.56 -10.12 -1.56
CA GLY A 144 -1.35 -9.08 -2.22
C GLY A 144 -2.75 -9.53 -2.60
N VAL A 145 -2.87 -10.64 -3.32
CA VAL A 145 -4.16 -11.20 -3.76
C VAL A 145 -5.06 -11.54 -2.58
N LYS A 146 -4.51 -12.10 -1.49
CA LYS A 146 -5.28 -12.40 -0.27
C LYS A 146 -5.79 -11.11 0.38
N LYS A 147 -4.98 -10.06 0.43
CA LYS A 147 -5.38 -8.75 0.94
C LYS A 147 -6.41 -8.05 0.07
N LEU A 148 -6.27 -8.13 -1.26
CA LEU A 148 -7.30 -7.62 -2.17
C LEU A 148 -8.63 -8.36 -1.98
N LYS A 149 -8.60 -9.70 -1.83
CA LYS A 149 -9.80 -10.48 -1.52
C LYS A 149 -10.44 -10.07 -0.19
N GLU A 150 -9.63 -9.77 0.83
CA GLU A 150 -10.12 -9.25 2.13
C GLU A 150 -10.83 -7.90 1.97
N ILE A 151 -10.26 -6.98 1.18
CA ILE A 151 -10.84 -5.65 0.92
C ILE A 151 -12.15 -5.75 0.11
N ILE A 152 -12.16 -6.53 -0.96
CA ILE A 152 -13.33 -6.71 -1.83
C ILE A 152 -14.49 -7.39 -1.07
N ASN A 153 -14.17 -8.35 -0.21
CA ASN A 153 -15.15 -9.06 0.60
C ASN A 153 -15.46 -8.37 1.93
N PHE A 154 -15.04 -7.11 2.11
CA PHE A 154 -15.29 -6.40 3.36
C PHE A 154 -16.80 -6.40 3.70
N PRO A 155 -17.19 -6.65 4.97
CA PRO A 155 -18.56 -7.05 5.31
C PRO A 155 -19.63 -6.04 4.94
N SER A 156 -19.31 -4.74 5.04
CA SER A 156 -20.28 -3.67 4.79
C SER A 156 -19.65 -2.47 4.10
N MET A 157 -20.44 -1.75 3.32
CA MET A 157 -20.05 -0.56 2.56
C MET A 157 -21.17 0.47 2.67
N SER A 158 -20.81 1.75 2.83
CA SER A 158 -21.79 2.83 2.99
C SER A 158 -21.29 4.14 2.39
N CYS A 159 -22.22 4.97 1.90
CA CYS A 159 -21.96 6.37 1.56
C CYS A 159 -21.81 7.27 2.79
N ASP A 160 -22.26 6.76 3.94
CA ASP A 160 -22.26 7.44 5.23
C ASP A 160 -21.61 6.50 6.25
N ALA A 161 -20.32 6.23 6.05
CA ALA A 161 -19.55 5.36 6.93
C ALA A 161 -18.93 6.15 8.08
N GLY A 162 -18.69 7.45 7.90
CA GLY A 162 -17.96 8.28 8.82
C GLY A 162 -16.60 7.67 9.18
N LEU A 163 -16.33 7.59 10.48
CA LEU A 163 -15.11 7.02 11.04
C LEU A 163 -15.30 5.57 11.56
N ASP A 164 -16.36 4.89 11.11
CA ASP A 164 -16.68 3.54 11.56
C ASP A 164 -15.73 2.50 10.97
N ASN A 165 -14.83 1.96 11.79
CA ASN A 165 -13.84 0.98 11.35
C ASN A 165 -14.43 -0.33 10.81
N GLY A 166 -15.69 -0.63 11.07
CA GLY A 166 -16.40 -1.83 10.59
C GLY A 166 -17.17 -1.63 9.29
N VAL A 167 -17.21 -0.40 8.74
CA VAL A 167 -17.93 -0.05 7.51
C VAL A 167 -16.98 0.59 6.51
N LEU A 168 -16.94 0.07 5.28
CA LEU A 168 -16.08 0.64 4.24
C LEU A 168 -16.73 1.91 3.67
N SER A 169 -16.07 3.08 3.82
CA SER A 169 -16.53 4.30 3.15
C SER A 169 -16.44 4.14 1.64
N PHE A 170 -17.56 4.34 0.97
CA PHE A 170 -17.61 4.28 -0.47
C PHE A 170 -16.75 5.40 -1.09
N GLN A 171 -16.93 6.63 -0.64
CA GLN A 171 -16.26 7.80 -1.22
C GLN A 171 -14.79 7.88 -0.89
N HIS A 172 -14.41 7.53 0.35
CA HIS A 172 -13.06 7.77 0.85
C HIS A 172 -12.16 6.52 0.82
N VAL A 173 -12.70 5.36 0.44
CA VAL A 173 -11.93 4.12 0.29
C VAL A 173 -12.20 3.43 -1.04
N VAL A 174 -13.48 3.18 -1.37
CA VAL A 174 -13.82 2.39 -2.55
C VAL A 174 -13.57 3.15 -3.85
N LEU A 175 -13.97 4.43 -3.95
CA LEU A 175 -13.64 5.26 -5.10
C LEU A 175 -12.12 5.37 -5.31
N PRO A 176 -11.30 5.67 -4.28
CA PRO A 176 -9.84 5.59 -4.41
C PRO A 176 -9.31 4.22 -4.81
N LEU A 177 -9.89 3.11 -4.33
CA LEU A 177 -9.48 1.76 -4.71
C LEU A 177 -9.76 1.48 -6.19
N LEU A 178 -10.91 1.93 -6.70
CA LEU A 178 -11.22 1.86 -8.13
C LEU A 178 -10.26 2.76 -8.94
N GLY A 179 -9.92 3.94 -8.41
CA GLY A 179 -8.90 4.81 -8.97
C GLY A 179 -7.52 4.15 -9.03
N LEU A 180 -7.18 3.35 -8.02
CA LEU A 180 -5.93 2.57 -7.98
C LEU A 180 -5.92 1.52 -9.09
N PHE A 181 -6.97 0.70 -9.21
CA PHE A 181 -7.05 -0.35 -10.23
C PHE A 181 -7.09 0.18 -11.67
N THR A 182 -7.57 1.40 -11.86
CA THR A 182 -7.63 2.06 -13.17
C THR A 182 -6.42 2.95 -13.46
N ARG A 183 -5.40 2.94 -12.59
CA ARG A 183 -4.14 3.61 -12.88
C ARG A 183 -3.49 3.01 -14.11
N THR A 184 -3.05 3.87 -15.04
CA THR A 184 -2.27 3.47 -16.22
C THR A 184 -1.06 2.62 -15.83
N ALA A 185 -0.40 2.98 -14.73
CA ALA A 185 0.74 2.25 -14.19
C ALA A 185 0.41 0.79 -13.82
N ILE A 186 -0.85 0.46 -13.51
CA ILE A 186 -1.32 -0.92 -13.33
C ILE A 186 -1.81 -1.51 -14.66
N THR A 187 -2.70 -0.82 -15.36
CA THR A 187 -3.39 -1.36 -16.55
C THR A 187 -2.47 -1.60 -17.73
N GLU A 188 -1.39 -0.82 -17.86
CA GLU A 188 -0.38 -0.94 -18.92
C GLU A 188 0.93 -1.58 -18.43
N CYS A 189 0.94 -2.14 -17.22
CA CYS A 189 2.14 -2.79 -16.70
C CYS A 189 2.47 -4.04 -17.53
N ILE A 190 3.75 -4.18 -17.90
CA ILE A 190 4.25 -5.31 -18.69
C ILE A 190 4.23 -6.64 -17.91
N LEU A 191 4.03 -6.60 -16.59
CA LEU A 191 3.99 -7.78 -15.72
C LEU A 191 2.60 -8.45 -15.76
N GLU A 192 2.20 -8.91 -16.94
CA GLU A 192 0.84 -9.40 -17.25
C GLU A 192 0.30 -10.41 -16.24
N LYS A 193 1.15 -11.34 -15.77
CA LYS A 193 0.77 -12.35 -14.77
C LYS A 193 0.21 -11.71 -13.49
N TYR A 194 0.87 -10.68 -12.98
CA TYR A 194 0.48 -10.03 -11.73
C TYR A 194 -0.71 -9.08 -11.95
N VAL A 195 -0.73 -8.37 -13.07
CA VAL A 195 -1.89 -7.56 -13.49
C VAL A 195 -3.14 -8.41 -13.59
N LEU A 196 -3.05 -9.57 -14.25
CA LEU A 196 -4.16 -10.51 -14.37
C LEU A 196 -4.62 -11.03 -13.01
N ALA A 197 -3.68 -11.34 -12.11
CA ALA A 197 -4.01 -11.78 -10.76
C ALA A 197 -4.82 -10.72 -9.98
N ILE A 198 -4.45 -9.44 -10.11
CA ILE A 198 -5.20 -8.31 -9.50
C ILE A 198 -6.62 -8.25 -10.06
N PHE A 199 -6.79 -8.28 -11.39
CA PHE A 199 -8.12 -8.15 -12.01
C PHE A 199 -9.01 -9.39 -11.84
N ILE A 200 -8.44 -10.60 -11.76
CA ILE A 200 -9.19 -11.81 -11.45
C ILE A 200 -9.88 -11.69 -10.09
N VAL A 201 -9.23 -11.08 -9.09
CA VAL A 201 -9.85 -10.87 -7.76
C VAL A 201 -11.12 -10.02 -7.87
N VAL A 202 -11.13 -9.00 -8.72
CA VAL A 202 -12.33 -8.20 -8.99
C VAL A 202 -13.36 -9.01 -9.78
N TYR A 203 -12.92 -9.70 -10.84
CA TYR A 203 -13.80 -10.47 -11.72
C TYR A 203 -14.51 -11.63 -11.00
N GLU A 204 -13.82 -12.37 -10.15
CA GLU A 204 -14.40 -13.44 -9.31
C GLU A 204 -15.47 -12.91 -8.35
N ASN A 205 -15.47 -11.60 -8.06
CA ASN A 205 -16.39 -10.93 -7.14
C ASN A 205 -17.25 -9.88 -7.85
N LEU A 206 -17.43 -9.98 -9.17
CA LEU A 206 -18.14 -8.98 -9.97
C LEU A 206 -19.55 -8.71 -9.42
N ASP A 207 -20.31 -9.78 -9.15
CA ASP A 207 -21.67 -9.68 -8.62
C ASP A 207 -21.67 -9.16 -7.18
N SER A 208 -20.87 -9.78 -6.31
CA SER A 208 -20.88 -9.50 -4.87
C SER A 208 -20.31 -8.13 -4.51
N PHE A 209 -19.35 -7.63 -5.30
CA PHE A 209 -18.67 -6.36 -5.06
C PHE A 209 -19.14 -5.26 -6.01
N LEU A 210 -19.00 -5.42 -7.33
CA LEU A 210 -19.35 -4.33 -8.26
C LEU A 210 -20.86 -4.11 -8.32
N TYR A 211 -21.64 -5.14 -8.65
CA TYR A 211 -23.09 -4.94 -8.83
C TYR A 211 -23.82 -4.74 -7.51
N ASN A 212 -23.59 -5.59 -6.51
CA ASN A 212 -24.39 -5.55 -5.29
C ASN A 212 -23.96 -4.46 -4.30
N LYS A 213 -22.70 -4.02 -4.33
CA LYS A 213 -22.18 -2.98 -3.41
C LYS A 213 -21.88 -1.67 -4.14
N VAL A 214 -20.94 -1.66 -5.10
CA VAL A 214 -20.49 -0.43 -5.77
C VAL A 214 -21.62 0.28 -6.51
N MET A 215 -22.37 -0.42 -7.37
CA MET A 215 -23.46 0.18 -8.15
C MET A 215 -24.57 0.72 -7.26
N LYS A 216 -24.91 0.01 -6.17
CA LYS A 216 -25.89 0.47 -5.19
C LYS A 216 -25.45 1.77 -4.50
N MET A 217 -24.17 1.90 -4.16
CA MET A 217 -23.65 3.15 -3.58
C MET A 217 -23.64 4.29 -4.60
N LEU A 218 -23.25 4.02 -5.86
CA LEU A 218 -23.34 5.01 -6.93
C LEU A 218 -24.77 5.51 -7.13
N GLU A 219 -25.75 4.60 -7.19
CA GLU A 219 -27.17 4.95 -7.28
C GLU A 219 -27.60 5.83 -6.10
N THR A 220 -27.16 5.50 -4.88
CA THR A 220 -27.44 6.30 -3.68
C THR A 220 -26.89 7.72 -3.81
N LEU A 221 -25.64 7.88 -4.26
CA LEU A 221 -25.01 9.20 -4.45
C LEU A 221 -25.74 10.03 -5.52
N VAL A 222 -26.14 9.39 -6.63
CA VAL A 222 -26.88 10.03 -7.73
C VAL A 222 -28.27 10.47 -7.26
N GLN A 223 -29.02 9.59 -6.59
CA GLN A 223 -30.36 9.90 -6.10
C GLN A 223 -30.37 11.07 -5.12
N ARG A 224 -29.37 11.15 -4.23
CA ARG A 224 -29.26 12.26 -3.27
C ARG A 224 -28.54 13.49 -3.82
N ASN A 225 -28.00 13.42 -5.04
CA ASN A 225 -27.22 14.46 -5.70
C ASN A 225 -26.12 15.05 -4.79
N SER A 226 -25.38 14.19 -4.09
CA SER A 226 -24.33 14.62 -3.15
C SER A 226 -23.34 13.50 -2.87
N VAL A 227 -22.06 13.86 -2.87
CA VAL A 227 -20.93 12.98 -2.52
C VAL A 227 -20.56 13.06 -1.03
N HIS A 228 -21.17 13.96 -0.26
CA HIS A 228 -20.82 14.16 1.16
C HIS A 228 -21.19 12.99 2.05
N ASP A 229 -20.29 12.60 2.96
CA ASP A 229 -20.62 11.70 4.07
C ASP A 229 -21.40 12.48 5.13
N SER A 230 -22.62 12.04 5.46
CA SER A 230 -23.48 12.72 6.43
C SER A 230 -23.10 12.45 7.89
N ARG A 231 -22.21 11.50 8.16
CA ARG A 231 -21.77 11.12 9.52
C ARG A 231 -20.45 11.76 9.93
N VAL A 232 -19.71 12.39 9.02
CA VAL A 232 -18.46 13.08 9.33
C VAL A 232 -18.27 14.26 8.39
N SER A 233 -17.82 15.39 8.94
CA SER A 233 -17.40 16.53 8.10
C SER A 233 -16.02 16.28 7.49
N ASP A 234 -15.74 16.87 6.32
CA ASP A 234 -14.40 16.80 5.72
C ASP A 234 -13.32 17.29 6.69
N ASP A 235 -13.62 18.30 7.50
CA ASP A 235 -12.67 18.89 8.43
C ASP A 235 -12.35 17.95 9.60
N GLU A 236 -13.38 17.29 10.16
CA GLU A 236 -13.18 16.25 11.16
C GLU A 236 -12.43 15.05 10.58
N LEU A 237 -12.79 14.61 9.37
CA LEU A 237 -12.16 13.50 8.68
C LEU A 237 -10.66 13.77 8.46
N LEU A 238 -10.31 14.92 7.88
CA LEU A 238 -8.93 15.29 7.61
C LEU A 238 -8.13 15.57 8.89
N SER A 239 -8.77 15.96 9.99
CA SER A 239 -8.08 16.10 11.29
C SER A 239 -7.58 14.77 11.85
N ARG A 240 -8.27 13.66 11.55
CA ARG A 240 -7.93 12.31 12.05
C ARG A 240 -7.19 11.46 11.03
N GLU A 241 -7.48 11.68 9.75
CA GLU A 241 -7.02 10.89 8.61
C GLU A 241 -6.58 11.85 7.50
N PRO A 242 -5.40 12.48 7.65
CA PRO A 242 -5.06 13.69 6.90
C PRO A 242 -4.69 13.43 5.44
N TYR A 243 -4.37 12.18 5.08
CA TYR A 243 -4.11 11.74 3.71
C TYR A 243 -5.36 11.26 2.97
N THR A 244 -6.56 11.62 3.45
CA THR A 244 -7.81 11.17 2.84
C THR A 244 -8.11 11.96 1.57
N PHE A 245 -8.51 11.25 0.51
CA PHE A 245 -9.10 11.86 -0.67
C PHE A 245 -10.51 12.38 -0.35
N ILE A 246 -10.76 13.66 -0.66
CA ILE A 246 -12.08 14.28 -0.57
C ILE A 246 -12.62 14.44 -2.00
N PRO A 247 -13.69 13.72 -2.39
CA PRO A 247 -14.33 13.94 -3.67
C PRO A 247 -14.84 15.38 -3.74
N SER A 248 -14.59 16.04 -4.87
CA SER A 248 -15.14 17.36 -5.14
C SER A 248 -16.64 17.26 -5.46
N SER A 249 -17.45 18.10 -4.82
CA SER A 249 -18.88 18.30 -5.11
C SER A 249 -19.10 19.21 -6.31
#